data_AF-I1J8R1-F1
#
_entry.id   AF-I1J8R1-F1
#
_cell.length_a   1.000
_cell.length_b   1.000
_cell.length_c   1.000
_cell.angle_alpha   90.00
_cell.angle_beta   90.00
_cell.angle_gamma   90.00
#
_symmetry.space_group_name_H-M   'P 1'
#
loop_
_entity.id
_entity.type
_entity.pdbx_description
1 polymer ?
#
loop_
_entity_poly.entity_id
_entity_poly.type
_entity_poly.pdbx_seq_one_letter_code
_entity_poly.pdbx_strand_id
1 'polypeptide(L)'
;MMRLRWSVLVMVTFAVSLFWLGPLQVKASNSVSAFVQNAIYSNRIAVFSKSYCPYCLRAKRLLAELNEKPFVVELDLRDDGFQIQSVLLDLIGRRTVPQVFVNGKHIGGSDG
;
A
#
# COMPACT_ATOMS: atom_id res chain seq x y z
N MET A 1 22.51 49.33 37.35
CA MET A 1 21.07 49.68 37.42
C MET A 1 20.31 48.70 36.55
N MET A 2 19.33 48.02 37.15
CA MET A 2 18.64 46.81 36.69
C MET A 2 17.93 46.93 35.33
N ARG A 3 18.23 46.03 34.38
CA ARG A 3 17.33 45.66 33.26
C ARG A 3 17.59 44.21 32.81
N LEU A 4 17.28 43.22 33.65
CA LEU A 4 17.29 41.83 33.22
C LEU A 4 16.29 40.98 34.03
N ARG A 5 15.03 41.41 34.07
CA ARG A 5 13.99 40.73 34.87
C ARG A 5 12.71 40.42 34.08
N TRP A 6 12.81 40.20 32.77
CA TRP A 6 11.65 39.81 31.95
C TRP A 6 11.91 38.77 30.85
N SER A 7 12.97 37.96 30.97
CA SER A 7 13.32 36.98 29.91
C SER A 7 13.17 35.52 30.30
N VAL A 8 12.98 35.20 31.59
CA VAL A 8 12.95 33.80 32.06
C VAL A 8 11.52 33.24 32.17
N LEU A 9 10.50 34.08 32.35
CA LEU A 9 9.13 33.59 32.61
C LEU A 9 8.36 33.15 31.34
N VAL A 10 8.75 33.63 30.15
CA VAL A 10 8.02 33.34 28.90
C VAL A 10 8.43 32.02 28.24
N MET A 11 9.61 31.47 28.57
CA MET A 11 10.08 30.21 27.98
C MET A 11 9.57 28.95 28.68
N VAL A 12 9.11 29.05 29.93
CA VAL A 12 8.66 27.88 30.71
C VAL A 12 7.24 27.45 30.31
N THR A 13 6.40 28.37 29.80
CA THR A 13 5.01 28.05 29.42
C THR A 13 4.91 27.33 28.06
N PHE A 14 5.83 27.55 27.13
CA PHE A 14 5.81 26.93 25.80
C PHE A 14 6.30 25.48 25.79
N ALA A 15 7.19 25.10 26.71
CA ALA A 15 7.71 23.73 26.78
C ALA A 15 6.71 22.76 27.44
N VAL A 16 5.91 23.23 28.40
CA VAL A 16 4.90 22.41 29.08
C VAL A 16 3.71 22.11 28.16
N SER A 17 3.37 23.00 27.23
CA SER A 17 2.28 22.76 26.26
C SER A 17 2.61 21.69 25.22
N LEU A 18 3.89 21.52 24.86
CA LEU A 18 4.34 20.50 23.90
C LEU A 18 4.47 19.10 24.53
N PHE A 19 4.62 19.00 25.84
CA PHE A 19 4.66 17.73 26.56
C PHE A 19 3.27 17.13 26.83
N TRP A 20 2.20 17.93 26.73
CA TRP A 20 0.81 17.46 26.90
C TRP A 20 0.08 17.20 25.58
N LEU A 21 0.80 17.22 24.45
CA LEU A 21 0.37 16.52 23.24
C LEU A 21 0.94 15.11 23.33
N GLY A 22 0.22 14.22 24.01
CA GLY A 22 0.53 12.79 23.98
C GLY A 22 0.71 12.31 22.53
N PRO A 23 1.49 11.24 22.30
CA PRO A 23 1.71 10.72 20.96
C PRO A 23 0.35 10.51 20.27
N LEU A 24 0.20 11.06 19.07
CA LEU A 24 -0.99 10.83 18.26
C LEU A 24 -1.10 9.33 18.06
N GLN A 25 -2.02 8.69 18.79
CA GLN A 25 -2.17 7.25 18.75
C GLN A 25 -2.89 6.91 17.44
N VAL A 26 -2.14 6.85 16.34
CA VAL A 26 -2.64 6.39 15.05
C VAL A 26 -2.98 4.90 15.22
N LYS A 27 -4.27 4.61 15.34
CA LYS A 27 -4.78 3.26 15.33
C LYS A 27 -4.50 2.69 13.94
N ALA A 28 -3.52 1.79 13.83
CA ALA A 28 -3.24 1.07 12.59
C ALA A 28 -4.51 0.31 12.19
N SER A 29 -5.22 0.79 11.17
CA SER A 29 -6.23 0.01 10.49
C SER A 29 -5.51 -0.96 9.55
N ASN A 30 -6.00 -2.19 9.42
CA ASN A 30 -5.59 -3.11 8.36
C ASN A 30 -6.09 -2.54 7.03
N SER A 31 -5.40 -1.51 6.52
CA SER A 31 -5.82 -0.81 5.31
C SER A 31 -5.61 -1.72 4.11
N VAL A 32 -6.65 -1.86 3.29
CA VAL A 32 -6.56 -2.55 2.00
C VAL A 32 -5.44 -1.95 1.14
N SER A 33 -5.23 -0.63 1.22
CA SER A 33 -4.11 0.03 0.52
C SER A 33 -2.75 -0.43 1.05
N ALA A 34 -2.60 -0.61 2.36
CA ALA A 34 -1.36 -1.14 2.94
C ALA A 34 -1.11 -2.59 2.49
N PHE A 35 -2.16 -3.41 2.42
CA PHE A 35 -2.04 -4.77 1.86
C PHE A 35 -1.57 -4.73 0.40
N VAL A 36 -2.17 -3.90 -0.45
CA VAL A 36 -1.78 -3.76 -1.86
C VAL A 36 -0.32 -3.32 -1.99
N GLN A 37 0.09 -2.31 -1.23
CA GLN A 37 1.48 -1.84 -1.24
C GLN A 37 2.45 -2.93 -0.76
N ASN A 38 2.11 -3.65 0.31
CA ASN A 38 2.93 -4.76 0.79
C ASN A 38 3.04 -5.89 -0.24
N ALA A 39 1.94 -6.24 -0.90
CA ALA A 39 1.94 -7.23 -1.96
C ALA A 39 2.89 -6.82 -3.11
N ILE A 40 2.86 -5.55 -3.52
CA ILE A 40 3.66 -4.99 -4.62
C ILE A 40 5.15 -4.88 -4.27
N TYR A 41 5.49 -4.37 -3.08
CA TYR A 41 6.87 -4.02 -2.73
C TYR A 41 7.63 -5.11 -1.97
N SER A 42 6.94 -6.05 -1.31
CA SER A 42 7.59 -7.16 -0.58
C SER A 42 7.80 -8.41 -1.44
N ASN A 43 7.29 -8.44 -2.67
CA ASN A 43 7.41 -9.57 -3.59
C ASN A 43 8.10 -9.13 -4.89
N ARG A 44 9.03 -9.95 -5.39
CA ARG A 44 9.69 -9.70 -6.68
C ARG A 44 8.67 -9.59 -7.81
N ILE A 45 7.66 -10.47 -7.80
CA ILE A 45 6.55 -10.48 -8.76
C ILE A 45 5.26 -10.60 -7.96
N ALA A 46 4.35 -9.65 -8.16
CA ALA A 46 3.01 -9.68 -7.59
C ALA A 46 1.97 -9.69 -8.72
N VAL A 47 0.97 -10.55 -8.61
CA VAL A 47 -0.10 -10.71 -9.60
C VAL A 47 -1.44 -10.59 -8.91
N PHE A 48 -2.19 -9.53 -9.22
CA PHE A 48 -3.60 -9.44 -8.86
C PHE A 48 -4.43 -10.14 -9.93
N SER A 49 -5.22 -11.13 -9.49
CA SER A 49 -5.81 -12.16 -10.34
C SER A 49 -7.27 -12.43 -9.94
N LYS A 50 -7.98 -13.19 -10.79
CA LYS A 50 -9.18 -13.93 -10.38
C LYS A 50 -9.05 -15.38 -10.80
N SER A 51 -9.49 -16.30 -9.95
CA SER A 51 -9.26 -17.74 -10.11
C SER A 51 -9.86 -18.30 -11.41
N TYR A 52 -11.02 -17.76 -11.81
CA TYR A 52 -11.77 -18.15 -13.00
C TYR A 52 -11.37 -17.39 -14.28
N CYS A 53 -10.49 -16.40 -14.21
CA CYS A 53 -10.20 -15.51 -15.34
C CYS A 53 -9.21 -16.17 -16.33
N PRO A 54 -9.59 -16.37 -17.61
CA PRO A 54 -8.71 -17.02 -18.60
C PRO A 54 -7.43 -16.20 -18.88
N TYR A 55 -7.50 -14.87 -18.84
CA TYR A 55 -6.34 -13.99 -19.01
C TYR A 55 -5.37 -14.10 -17.84
N CYS A 56 -5.88 -14.23 -16.61
CA CYS A 56 -5.06 -14.46 -15.42
C CYS A 56 -4.36 -15.82 -15.47
N LEU A 57 -5.08 -16.87 -15.92
CA LEU A 57 -4.50 -18.19 -16.13
C LEU A 57 -3.36 -18.15 -17.14
N ARG A 58 -3.53 -17.42 -18.25
CA ARG A 58 -2.46 -17.24 -19.26
C ARG A 58 -1.24 -16.52 -18.67
N ALA A 59 -1.42 -15.43 -17.94
CA ALA A 59 -0.32 -14.71 -17.29
C ALA A 59 0.44 -15.59 -16.29
N LYS A 60 -0.27 -16.37 -15.47
CA LYS A 60 0.36 -17.31 -14.52
C LYS A 60 1.12 -18.43 -15.22
N ARG A 61 0.61 -18.95 -16.34
CA ARG A 61 1.33 -19.96 -17.16
C ARG A 61 2.61 -19.40 -17.76
N LEU A 62 2.58 -18.20 -18.33
CA LEU A 62 3.77 -17.54 -18.86
C LEU A 62 4.86 -17.40 -17.78
N LEU A 63 4.48 -16.95 -16.59
CA LEU A 63 5.42 -16.85 -15.47
C LEU A 63 5.98 -18.21 -15.06
N ALA A 64 5.15 -19.26 -15.06
CA ALA A 64 5.60 -20.61 -14.77
C ALA A 64 6.56 -21.16 -15.84
N GLU A 65 6.33 -20.88 -17.13
CA GLU A 65 7.23 -21.23 -18.25
C GLU A 65 8.59 -20.54 -18.11
N LEU A 66 8.62 -19.35 -17.51
CA LEU A 66 9.85 -18.62 -17.17
C LEU A 66 10.50 -19.06 -15.85
N ASN A 67 10.01 -20.15 -15.22
CA ASN A 67 10.42 -20.63 -13.91
C ASN A 67 10.27 -19.60 -12.77
N GLU A 68 9.38 -18.62 -12.93
CA GLU A 68 9.09 -17.62 -11.91
C GLU A 68 7.93 -18.05 -11.01
N LYS A 69 8.01 -17.66 -9.73
CA LYS A 69 6.98 -17.96 -8.71
C LYS A 69 6.41 -16.65 -8.17
N PRO A 70 5.32 -16.13 -8.76
CA PRO A 70 4.72 -14.88 -8.32
C PRO A 70 3.95 -15.04 -7.01
N PHE A 71 3.86 -13.96 -6.24
CA PHE A 71 2.85 -13.81 -5.21
C PHE A 71 1.50 -13.47 -5.87
N VAL A 72 0.53 -14.37 -5.77
CA VAL A 72 -0.77 -14.22 -6.43
C VAL A 72 -1.84 -13.84 -5.41
N VAL A 73 -2.58 -12.79 -5.71
CA VAL A 73 -3.76 -12.38 -4.95
C VAL A 73 -5.00 -12.68 -5.79
N GLU A 74 -5.73 -13.74 -5.43
CA GLU A 74 -7.01 -14.09 -6.08
C GLU A 74 -8.14 -13.26 -5.45
N LEU A 75 -8.56 -12.21 -6.16
CA LEU A 75 -9.49 -11.19 -5.64
C LEU A 75 -10.90 -11.73 -5.45
N ASP A 76 -11.30 -12.73 -6.22
CA ASP A 76 -12.59 -13.40 -6.11
C ASP A 76 -12.70 -14.32 -4.88
N LEU A 77 -11.57 -14.63 -4.23
CA LEU A 77 -11.51 -15.46 -3.02
C LEU A 77 -11.30 -14.63 -1.75
N ARG A 78 -11.48 -13.31 -1.83
CA ARG A 78 -11.30 -12.38 -0.73
C ARG A 78 -12.53 -11.49 -0.54
N ASP A 79 -12.94 -11.31 0.70
CA ASP A 79 -14.04 -10.41 1.06
C ASP A 79 -13.76 -8.94 0.69
N ASP A 80 -12.48 -8.54 0.70
CA ASP A 80 -12.02 -7.20 0.37
C ASP A 80 -11.56 -7.03 -1.10
N GLY A 81 -11.85 -8.02 -1.96
CA GLY A 81 -11.40 -8.03 -3.35
C GLY A 81 -11.82 -6.80 -4.16
N PHE A 82 -13.04 -6.30 -3.96
CA PHE A 82 -13.55 -5.10 -4.63
C PHE A 82 -12.82 -3.83 -4.17
N GLN A 83 -12.49 -3.75 -2.89
CA GLN A 83 -11.71 -2.66 -2.31
C GLN A 83 -10.29 -2.67 -2.87
N ILE A 84 -9.68 -3.86 -3.03
CA ILE A 84 -8.37 -4.00 -3.70
C ILE A 84 -8.45 -3.51 -5.14
N GLN A 85 -9.49 -3.88 -5.90
CA GLN A 85 -9.68 -3.35 -7.26
C GLN A 85 -9.82 -1.82 -7.27
N SER A 86 -10.43 -1.22 -6.23
CA SER A 86 -10.52 0.23 -6.10
C SER A 86 -9.16 0.87 -5.83
N VAL A 87 -8.34 0.27 -4.96
CA VAL A 87 -6.96 0.73 -4.76
C VAL A 87 -6.14 0.62 -6.06
N LEU A 88 -6.30 -0.46 -6.83
CA LEU A 88 -5.64 -0.60 -8.13
C LEU A 88 -6.11 0.48 -9.12
N LEU A 89 -7.40 0.82 -9.14
CA LEU A 89 -7.90 1.93 -9.95
C LEU A 89 -7.19 3.24 -9.60
N ASP A 90 -7.03 3.54 -8.32
CA ASP A 90 -6.37 4.76 -7.87
C ASP A 90 -4.85 4.77 -8.19
N LEU A 91 -4.19 3.61 -8.07
CA LEU A 91 -2.74 3.48 -8.28
C LEU A 91 -2.32 3.48 -9.75
N ILE A 92 -3.08 2.79 -10.62
CA ILE A 92 -2.69 2.51 -12.00
C ILE A 92 -3.78 2.81 -13.04
N GLY A 93 -4.92 3.37 -12.62
CA GLY A 93 -6.02 3.72 -13.52
C GLY A 93 -6.84 2.55 -14.06
N ARG A 94 -6.64 1.32 -13.54
CA ARG A 94 -7.31 0.11 -14.04
C ARG A 94 -7.83 -0.76 -12.89
N ARG A 95 -9.08 -1.24 -13.00
CA ARG A 95 -9.68 -2.27 -12.12
C ARG A 95 -9.54 -3.69 -12.63
N THR A 96 -9.24 -3.86 -13.91
CA THR A 96 -9.26 -5.16 -14.60
C THR A 96 -8.16 -6.06 -14.08
N VAL A 97 -8.33 -7.37 -14.20
CA VAL A 97 -7.29 -8.38 -13.92
C VAL A 97 -6.94 -9.10 -15.23
N PRO A 98 -5.71 -9.62 -15.39
CA PRO A 98 -4.59 -9.56 -14.43
C PRO A 98 -4.00 -8.15 -14.30
N GLN A 99 -3.36 -7.85 -13.16
CA GLN A 99 -2.40 -6.75 -13.03
C GLN A 99 -1.09 -7.30 -12.47
N VAL A 100 0.00 -7.09 -13.20
CA VAL A 100 1.32 -7.63 -12.87
C VAL A 100 2.26 -6.51 -12.46
N PHE A 101 2.96 -6.73 -11.35
CA PHE A 101 4.03 -5.88 -10.86
C PHE A 101 5.33 -6.69 -10.76
N VAL A 102 6.44 -6.08 -11.18
CA VAL A 102 7.78 -6.67 -11.07
C VAL A 102 8.70 -5.66 -10.41
N ASN A 103 9.32 -6.03 -9.28
CA ASN A 103 10.18 -5.17 -8.46
C ASN A 103 9.49 -3.83 -8.13
N GLY A 104 8.22 -3.89 -7.73
CA GLY A 104 7.41 -2.71 -7.42
C GLY A 104 6.94 -1.87 -8.62
N LYS A 105 7.39 -2.17 -9.84
CA LYS A 105 6.97 -1.48 -11.07
C LYS A 105 5.77 -2.17 -11.69
N HIS A 106 4.74 -1.41 -12.04
CA HIS A 106 3.60 -1.91 -12.81
C HIS A 106 4.02 -2.24 -14.26
N ILE A 107 3.75 -3.46 -14.69
CA ILE A 107 4.06 -3.94 -16.05
C ILE A 107 2.82 -3.90 -16.95
N GLY A 108 1.63 -4.10 -16.36
CA GLY A 108 0.36 -4.04 -17.09
C GLY A 108 -0.56 -5.22 -16.79
N GLY A 109 -1.64 -5.28 -17.57
CA GLY A 109 -2.59 -6.39 -17.58
C GLY A 109 -2.57 -7.15 -18.91
N SER A 110 -3.69 -7.81 -19.26
CA SER A 110 -3.76 -8.57 -20.51
C SER A 110 -4.13 -7.73 -21.74
N ASP A 111 -4.54 -6.47 -21.55
CA ASP A 111 -5.17 -5.68 -22.61
C ASP A 111 -4.20 -4.77 -23.37
N GLY A 112 -2.90 -4.79 -23.06
CA GLY A 112 -1.95 -3.78 -23.56
C GLY A 112 -2.37 -2.38 -23.12
#